data_AF-A0A1Q6WLF3-F1
#
_entry.id   AF-A0A1Q6WLF3-F1
#
_cell.length_a   1.000
_cell.length_b   1.000
_cell.length_c   1.000
_cell.angle_alpha   90.00
_cell.angle_beta   90.00
_cell.angle_gamma   90.00
#
_symmetry.space_group_name_H-M   'P 1'
#
loop_
_entity.id
_entity.type
_entity.pdbx_description
1 polymer ?
#
loop_
_entity_poly.entity_id
_entity_poly.type
_entity_poly.pdbx_seq_one_letter_code
_entity_poly.pdbx_strand_id
1 'polypeptide(L)'
;MSDSVLAAIIAGTATLSASLLQLRSALLREAARGQSASRRKNRVQTILLLIVVGAAAVAGFALSQWLTSGERLAQRTLQQELQARVAEISRTASQLELTRAGARAEIENAVLRQIGADGVVVAATVAACRPALVINAPGTASPPAASAEAGRACTEAEASPVTLCATIPGSAKVTEVQLFSRLADSDAPWSANRFVPGQESGQARFAEKYSQSTPEGATQQVCQVFTHWSAEHARSVRMLVRYSL
;
A
#
# COMPACT_ATOMS: atom_id res chain seq x y z
N MET A 1 -41.66 -30.27 1.94
CA MET A 1 -42.32 -31.54 1.53
C MET A 1 -43.79 -31.40 1.88
N SER A 2 -44.70 -31.61 0.93
CA SER A 2 -46.14 -31.35 1.10
C SER A 2 -46.84 -32.49 1.83
N ASP A 3 -47.72 -32.17 2.80
CA ASP A 3 -48.50 -33.13 3.60
C ASP A 3 -49.30 -34.12 2.75
N SER A 4 -49.69 -33.71 1.54
CA SER A 4 -50.40 -34.56 0.58
C SER A 4 -49.59 -35.79 0.14
N VAL A 5 -48.26 -35.67 0.02
CA VAL A 5 -47.39 -36.79 -0.33
C VAL A 5 -47.29 -37.78 0.83
N LEU A 6 -47.27 -37.27 2.06
CA LEU A 6 -47.19 -38.08 3.27
C LEU A 6 -48.51 -38.85 3.50
N ALA A 7 -49.65 -38.19 3.29
CA ALA A 7 -50.97 -38.81 3.33
C ALA A 7 -51.13 -39.93 2.27
N ALA A 8 -50.63 -39.70 1.06
CA ALA A 8 -50.68 -40.69 -0.01
C ALA A 8 -49.85 -41.95 0.31
N ILE A 9 -48.67 -41.79 0.92
CA ILE A 9 -47.81 -42.92 1.34
C ILE A 9 -48.48 -43.74 2.45
N ILE A 10 -49.11 -43.08 3.43
CA ILE A 10 -49.82 -43.76 4.52
C ILE A 10 -51.02 -44.54 3.97
N ALA A 11 -51.83 -43.93 3.10
CA ALA A 11 -52.96 -44.61 2.47
C ALA A 11 -52.51 -45.79 1.58
N GLY A 12 -51.39 -45.63 0.86
CA GLY A 12 -50.79 -46.68 0.04
C GLY A 12 -50.32 -47.89 0.87
N THR A 13 -49.63 -47.65 2.00
CA THR A 13 -49.14 -48.73 2.87
C THR A 13 -50.27 -49.46 3.60
N ALA A 14 -51.33 -48.75 3.99
CA ALA A 14 -52.55 -49.36 4.57
C ALA A 14 -53.26 -50.29 3.57
N THR A 15 -53.35 -49.89 2.31
CA THR A 15 -54.01 -50.69 1.26
C THR A 15 -53.20 -51.95 0.93
N LEU A 16 -51.86 -51.82 0.88
CA LEU A 16 -50.94 -52.94 0.66
C LEU A 16 -50.96 -53.96 1.80
N SER A 17 -51.00 -53.49 3.05
CA SER A 17 -51.07 -54.38 4.22
C SER A 17 -52.42 -55.12 4.30
N ALA A 18 -53.53 -54.45 4.00
CA ALA A 18 -54.85 -55.09 3.94
C ALA A 18 -54.93 -56.19 2.86
N SER A 19 -54.39 -55.94 1.67
CA SER A 19 -54.38 -56.92 0.58
C SER A 19 -53.42 -58.09 0.83
N LEU A 20 -52.29 -57.86 1.52
CA LEU A 20 -51.40 -58.93 2.00
C LEU A 20 -52.08 -59.82 3.05
N LEU A 21 -52.86 -59.23 3.98
CA LEU A 21 -53.61 -59.99 4.98
C LEU A 21 -54.72 -60.83 4.35
N GLN A 22 -55.43 -60.28 3.36
CA GLN A 22 -56.42 -61.03 2.57
C GLN A 22 -55.77 -62.21 1.83
N LEU A 23 -54.61 -61.98 1.20
CA LEU A 23 -53.84 -63.02 0.54
C LEU A 23 -53.39 -64.12 1.51
N ARG A 24 -52.85 -63.74 2.69
CA ARG A 24 -52.49 -64.68 3.76
C ARG A 24 -53.67 -65.51 4.25
N SER A 25 -54.82 -64.87 4.46
CA SER A 25 -56.03 -65.55 4.92
C SER A 25 -56.57 -66.53 3.88
N ALA A 26 -56.53 -66.15 2.59
CA ALA A 26 -56.91 -67.03 1.48
C ALA A 26 -55.96 -68.23 1.39
N LEU A 27 -54.65 -68.02 1.53
CA LEU A 27 -53.64 -69.08 1.53
C LEU A 27 -53.77 -70.04 2.72
N LEU A 28 -54.07 -69.53 3.92
CA LEU A 28 -54.32 -70.38 5.09
C LEU A 28 -55.61 -71.21 4.94
N ARG A 29 -56.66 -70.62 4.37
CA ARG A 29 -57.92 -71.34 4.06
C ARG A 29 -57.71 -72.44 3.03
N GLU A 30 -56.83 -72.20 2.08
CA GLU A 30 -56.49 -73.17 1.04
C GLU A 30 -55.56 -74.27 1.54
N ALA A 31 -54.68 -73.99 2.50
CA ALA A 31 -53.88 -75.01 3.17
C ALA A 31 -54.73 -76.02 3.96
N ALA A 32 -55.94 -75.62 4.39
CA ALA A 32 -56.89 -76.48 5.09
C ALA A 32 -57.78 -77.35 4.16
N ARG A 33 -57.82 -77.08 2.85
CA ARG A 33 -58.57 -77.89 1.86
C ARG A 33 -57.59 -78.70 1.02
N GLY A 34 -57.70 -80.02 1.12
CA GLY A 34 -56.77 -81.01 0.57
C GLY A 34 -56.31 -80.78 -0.88
N GLN A 35 -55.04 -81.15 -1.11
CA GLN A 35 -54.30 -81.09 -2.37
C GLN A 35 -54.97 -81.90 -3.48
N SER A 36 -55.63 -81.24 -4.44
CA SER A 36 -55.91 -81.86 -5.75
C SER A 36 -55.78 -80.91 -6.95
N ALA A 37 -55.22 -79.71 -6.77
CA ALA A 37 -54.91 -78.76 -7.86
C ALA A 37 -53.58 -77.99 -7.68
N SER A 38 -52.62 -78.52 -6.91
CA SER A 38 -51.56 -77.69 -6.28
C SER A 38 -50.42 -77.23 -7.20
N ARG A 39 -50.08 -77.92 -8.30
CA ARG A 39 -48.91 -77.55 -9.13
C ARG A 39 -49.09 -76.26 -9.95
N ARG A 40 -50.29 -76.00 -10.49
CA ARG A 40 -50.56 -74.79 -11.30
C ARG A 40 -50.76 -73.54 -10.43
N LYS A 41 -51.38 -73.72 -9.26
CA LYS A 41 -51.67 -72.65 -8.30
C LYS A 41 -50.41 -72.12 -7.59
N ASN A 42 -49.47 -73.02 -7.24
CA ASN A 42 -48.20 -72.63 -6.62
C ASN A 42 -47.31 -71.80 -7.57
N ARG A 43 -47.39 -72.04 -8.90
CA ARG A 43 -46.71 -71.21 -9.92
C ARG A 43 -47.28 -69.80 -9.99
N VAL A 44 -48.60 -69.64 -9.94
CA VAL A 44 -49.22 -68.30 -9.95
C VAL A 44 -48.84 -67.52 -8.70
N GLN A 45 -48.81 -68.16 -7.53
CA GLN A 45 -48.40 -67.53 -6.28
C GLN A 45 -46.92 -67.12 -6.27
N THR A 46 -46.01 -67.94 -6.80
CA THR A 46 -44.58 -67.59 -6.92
C THR A 46 -44.33 -66.47 -7.93
N ILE A 47 -45.07 -66.43 -9.05
CA ILE A 47 -45.02 -65.32 -10.00
C ILE A 47 -45.49 -64.02 -9.34
N LEU A 48 -46.59 -64.06 -8.59
CA LEU A 48 -47.11 -62.90 -7.86
C LEU A 48 -46.10 -62.37 -6.82
N LEU A 49 -45.44 -63.27 -6.09
CA LEU A 49 -44.46 -62.91 -5.07
C LEU A 49 -43.20 -62.31 -5.71
N LEU A 50 -42.75 -62.84 -6.84
CA LEU A 50 -41.65 -62.25 -7.63
C LEU A 50 -42.00 -60.86 -8.16
N ILE A 51 -43.24 -60.64 -8.62
CA ILE A 51 -43.69 -59.32 -9.08
C ILE A 51 -43.69 -58.32 -7.92
N VAL A 52 -44.20 -58.71 -6.74
CA VAL A 52 -44.23 -57.83 -5.56
C VAL A 52 -42.83 -57.50 -5.08
N VAL A 53 -41.92 -58.49 -5.01
CA VAL A 53 -40.52 -58.27 -4.61
C VAL A 53 -39.79 -57.40 -5.64
N GLY A 54 -40.00 -57.64 -6.93
CA GLY A 54 -39.44 -56.83 -8.01
C GLY A 54 -39.93 -55.38 -7.94
N ALA A 55 -41.24 -55.17 -7.75
CA ALA A 55 -41.82 -53.84 -7.61
C ALA A 55 -41.29 -53.11 -6.37
N ALA A 56 -41.14 -53.80 -5.24
CA ALA A 56 -40.59 -53.23 -4.02
C ALA A 56 -39.10 -52.84 -4.17
N ALA A 57 -38.30 -53.68 -4.84
CA ALA A 57 -36.89 -53.39 -5.10
C ALA A 57 -36.72 -52.17 -6.02
N VAL A 58 -37.50 -52.10 -7.10
CA VAL A 58 -37.47 -50.95 -8.03
C VAL A 58 -37.95 -49.67 -7.34
N ALA A 59 -39.04 -49.73 -6.55
CA ALA A 59 -39.55 -48.58 -5.82
C ALA A 59 -38.57 -48.10 -4.73
N GLY A 60 -37.94 -49.03 -4.00
CA GLY A 60 -36.92 -48.70 -2.99
C GLY A 60 -35.67 -48.08 -3.61
N PHE A 61 -35.22 -48.60 -4.75
CA PHE A 61 -34.09 -48.02 -5.49
C PHE A 61 -34.41 -46.64 -6.04
N ALA A 62 -35.61 -46.45 -6.63
CA ALA A 62 -36.05 -45.15 -7.13
C ALA A 62 -36.15 -44.11 -6.00
N LEU A 63 -36.66 -44.51 -4.83
CA LEU A 63 -36.74 -43.63 -3.65
C LEU A 63 -35.35 -43.25 -3.13
N SER A 64 -34.42 -44.21 -3.06
CA SER A 64 -33.03 -43.96 -2.68
C SER A 64 -32.34 -42.94 -3.61
N GLN A 65 -32.51 -43.11 -4.93
CA GLN A 65 -31.97 -42.17 -5.91
C GLN A 65 -32.57 -40.77 -5.76
N TRP A 66 -33.88 -40.67 -5.50
CA TRP A 66 -34.54 -39.39 -5.29
C TRP A 66 -34.03 -38.66 -4.03
N LEU A 67 -33.87 -39.38 -2.92
CA LEU A 67 -33.30 -38.81 -1.68
C LEU A 67 -31.86 -38.35 -1.89
N THR A 68 -31.03 -39.18 -2.51
CA THR A 68 -29.61 -38.85 -2.78
C THR A 68 -29.48 -37.66 -3.75
N SER A 69 -30.41 -37.53 -4.69
CA SER A 69 -30.45 -36.40 -5.63
C SER A 69 -30.79 -35.08 -4.92
N GLY A 70 -31.68 -35.12 -3.92
CA GLY A 70 -32.03 -33.96 -3.10
C GLY A 70 -30.83 -33.42 -2.30
N GLU A 71 -30.05 -34.30 -1.66
CA GLU A 71 -28.86 -33.91 -0.90
C GLU A 71 -27.78 -33.28 -1.79
N ARG A 72 -27.54 -33.87 -2.97
CA ARG A 72 -26.57 -33.32 -3.95
C ARG A 72 -26.99 -31.95 -4.47
N LEU A 73 -28.29 -31.73 -4.67
CA LEU A 73 -28.79 -30.42 -5.06
C LEU A 73 -28.56 -29.40 -3.95
N ALA A 74 -28.92 -29.74 -2.70
CA ALA A 74 -28.69 -28.85 -1.55
C ALA A 74 -27.21 -28.52 -1.33
N GLN A 75 -26.32 -29.51 -1.44
CA GLN A 75 -24.87 -29.29 -1.36
C GLN A 75 -24.36 -28.35 -2.46
N ARG A 76 -24.83 -28.53 -3.70
CA ARG A 76 -24.45 -27.66 -4.82
C ARG A 76 -24.91 -26.22 -4.60
N THR A 77 -26.14 -26.02 -4.11
CA THR A 77 -26.65 -24.68 -3.84
C THR A 77 -25.82 -23.98 -2.76
N LEU A 78 -25.49 -24.69 -1.67
CA LEU A 78 -24.63 -24.16 -0.61
C LEU A 78 -23.21 -23.85 -1.11
N GLN A 79 -22.61 -24.72 -1.93
CA GLN A 79 -21.31 -24.48 -2.54
C GLN A 79 -21.33 -23.25 -3.45
N GLN A 80 -22.38 -23.07 -4.25
CA GLN A 80 -22.55 -21.89 -5.09
C GLN A 80 -22.69 -20.62 -4.26
N GLU A 81 -23.48 -20.67 -3.18
CA GLU A 81 -23.63 -19.53 -2.29
C GLU A 81 -22.32 -19.17 -1.59
N LEU A 82 -21.57 -20.16 -1.09
CA LEU A 82 -20.24 -19.93 -0.52
C LEU A 82 -19.26 -19.37 -1.56
N GLN A 83 -19.24 -19.91 -2.78
CA GLN A 83 -18.41 -19.38 -3.86
C GLN A 83 -18.79 -17.94 -4.21
N ALA A 84 -20.08 -17.62 -4.23
CA ALA A 84 -20.56 -16.26 -4.46
C ALA A 84 -20.11 -15.31 -3.34
N ARG A 85 -20.23 -15.73 -2.06
CA ARG A 85 -19.76 -14.95 -0.91
C ARG A 85 -18.25 -14.75 -0.92
N VAL A 86 -17.48 -15.78 -1.26
CA VAL A 86 -16.01 -15.67 -1.38
C VAL A 86 -15.62 -14.74 -2.52
N ALA A 87 -16.31 -14.80 -3.67
CA ALA A 87 -16.08 -13.89 -4.79
C ALA A 87 -16.44 -12.43 -4.46
N GLU A 88 -17.49 -12.22 -3.67
CA GLU A 88 -17.88 -10.91 -3.15
C GLU A 88 -16.82 -10.36 -2.18
N ILE A 89 -16.33 -11.19 -1.25
CA ILE A 89 -15.28 -10.82 -0.30
C ILE A 89 -13.95 -10.54 -1.02
N SER A 90 -13.55 -11.36 -1.98
CA SER A 90 -12.30 -11.13 -2.71
C SER A 90 -12.36 -9.86 -3.56
N ARG A 91 -13.52 -9.56 -4.17
CA ARG A 91 -13.74 -8.32 -4.90
C ARG A 91 -13.68 -7.10 -3.99
N THR A 92 -14.32 -7.15 -2.83
CA THR A 92 -14.27 -6.03 -1.86
C THR A 92 -12.86 -5.86 -1.27
N ALA A 93 -12.16 -6.95 -0.97
CA ALA A 93 -10.78 -6.91 -0.49
C ALA A 93 -9.83 -6.26 -1.52
N SER A 94 -9.90 -6.68 -2.79
CA SER A 94 -9.09 -6.07 -3.86
C SER A 94 -9.41 -4.59 -4.09
N GLN A 95 -10.68 -4.19 -4.00
CA GLN A 95 -11.06 -2.77 -4.06
C GLN A 95 -10.51 -1.98 -2.86
N LEU A 96 -10.51 -2.56 -1.66
CA LEU A 96 -9.92 -1.96 -0.47
C LEU A 96 -8.39 -1.84 -0.58
N GLU A 97 -7.72 -2.83 -1.16
CA GLU A 97 -6.28 -2.76 -1.41
C GLU A 97 -5.92 -1.65 -2.40
N LEU A 98 -6.66 -1.51 -3.49
CA LEU A 98 -6.47 -0.45 -4.47
C LEU A 98 -6.73 0.94 -3.87
N THR A 99 -7.80 1.10 -3.09
CA THR A 99 -8.11 2.38 -2.42
C THR A 99 -7.09 2.71 -1.34
N ARG A 100 -6.61 1.73 -0.57
CA ARG A 100 -5.55 1.93 0.42
C ARG A 100 -4.22 2.31 -0.21
N ALA A 101 -3.84 1.65 -1.32
CA ALA A 101 -2.64 1.99 -2.06
C ALA A 101 -2.73 3.40 -2.65
N GLY A 102 -3.89 3.77 -3.21
CA GLY A 102 -4.14 5.13 -3.70
C GLY A 102 -4.05 6.18 -2.60
N ALA A 103 -4.72 5.96 -1.46
CA ALA A 103 -4.67 6.87 -0.31
C ALA A 103 -3.25 7.04 0.25
N ARG A 104 -2.47 5.96 0.30
CA ARG A 104 -1.07 6.03 0.73
C ARG A 104 -0.23 6.89 -0.23
N ALA A 105 -0.38 6.70 -1.53
CA ALA A 105 0.32 7.51 -2.53
C ALA A 105 -0.09 8.99 -2.48
N GLU A 106 -1.36 9.29 -2.19
CA GLU A 106 -1.85 10.66 -2.01
C GLU A 106 -1.23 11.32 -0.78
N ILE A 107 -1.16 10.60 0.35
CA ILE A 107 -0.52 11.09 1.58
C ILE A 107 0.97 11.35 1.36
N GLU A 108 1.69 10.41 0.74
CA GLU A 108 3.12 10.57 0.46
C GLU A 108 3.37 11.78 -0.45
N ASN A 109 2.54 11.99 -1.48
CA ASN A 109 2.61 13.18 -2.34
C ASN A 109 2.25 14.49 -1.59
N ALA A 110 1.25 14.47 -0.71
CA ALA A 110 0.89 15.63 0.10
C ALA A 110 2.03 16.03 1.04
N VAL A 111 2.68 15.04 1.68
CA VAL A 111 3.86 15.27 2.53
C VAL A 111 5.01 15.84 1.72
N LEU A 112 5.31 15.29 0.54
CA LEU A 112 6.36 15.82 -0.33
C LEU A 112 6.08 17.26 -0.80
N ARG A 113 4.82 17.60 -1.09
CA ARG A 113 4.42 18.98 -1.41
C ARG A 113 4.59 19.91 -0.21
N GLN A 114 4.24 19.45 1.00
CA GLN A 114 4.43 20.23 2.22
C GLN A 114 5.93 20.47 2.49
N ILE A 115 6.77 19.44 2.33
CA ILE A 115 8.24 19.58 2.46
C ILE A 115 8.78 20.58 1.43
N GLY A 116 8.28 20.54 0.19
CA GLY A 116 8.64 21.53 -0.82
C GLY A 116 8.25 22.97 -0.42
N ALA A 117 7.06 23.13 0.16
CA ALA A 117 6.58 24.43 0.64
C ALA A 117 7.38 24.95 1.85
N ASP A 118 7.72 24.08 2.81
CA ASP A 118 8.54 24.41 3.98
C ASP A 118 9.99 24.72 3.58
N GLY A 119 10.49 24.02 2.56
CA GLY A 119 11.77 24.27 1.89
C GLY A 119 12.96 23.55 2.51
N VAL A 120 14.02 23.37 1.71
CA VAL A 120 15.28 22.73 2.09
C VAL A 120 16.24 23.79 2.63
N VAL A 121 16.79 23.54 3.81
CA VAL A 121 17.73 24.44 4.47
C VAL A 121 19.15 23.90 4.36
N VAL A 122 20.07 24.76 3.94
CA VAL A 122 21.51 24.49 3.93
C VAL A 122 22.19 25.62 4.68
N ALA A 123 23.06 25.30 5.63
CA ALA A 123 23.79 26.29 6.41
C ALA A 123 25.27 25.93 6.49
N ALA A 124 26.11 26.97 6.59
CA ALA A 124 27.53 26.83 6.81
C ALA A 124 28.04 27.98 7.67
N THR A 125 29.17 27.78 8.32
CA THR A 125 29.91 28.85 9.01
C THR A 125 31.17 29.15 8.21
N VAL A 126 31.31 30.40 7.80
CA VAL A 126 32.45 30.90 7.03
C VAL A 126 33.33 31.68 8.00
N ALA A 127 34.59 31.26 8.12
CA ALA A 127 35.54 31.91 9.00
C ALA A 127 35.81 33.36 8.57
N ALA A 128 36.35 34.15 9.49
CA ALA A 128 36.94 35.44 9.15
C ALA A 128 38.07 35.25 8.15
N CYS A 129 38.16 36.15 7.17
CA CYS A 129 39.23 36.12 6.21
C CYS A 129 40.58 36.40 6.89
N ARG A 130 41.56 35.54 6.61
CA ARG A 130 42.93 35.75 7.05
C ARG A 130 43.78 36.07 5.82
N PRO A 131 44.50 37.21 5.80
CA PRO A 131 45.39 37.50 4.70
C PRO A 131 46.43 36.39 4.58
N ALA A 132 46.73 35.97 3.36
CA ALA A 132 47.78 35.00 3.10
C ALA A 132 49.10 35.59 3.60
N LEU A 133 49.69 34.99 4.64
CA LEU A 133 51.04 35.33 5.08
C LEU A 133 51.99 35.02 3.92
N VAL A 134 52.49 36.06 3.27
CA VAL A 134 53.61 35.94 2.33
C VAL A 134 54.82 35.51 3.16
N ILE A 135 55.11 34.22 3.18
CA ILE A 135 56.34 33.69 3.78
C ILE A 135 57.48 34.14 2.88
N ASN A 136 58.07 35.31 3.16
CA ASN A 136 59.34 35.68 2.59
C ASN A 136 60.39 34.66 3.04
N ALA A 137 60.98 33.95 2.09
CA ALA A 137 62.15 33.10 2.31
C ALA A 137 63.28 33.91 2.99
N PRO A 138 64.09 33.28 3.85
CA PRO A 138 65.12 34.00 4.59
C PRO A 138 66.25 34.40 3.64
N GLY A 139 66.39 35.70 3.40
CA GLY A 139 67.55 36.22 2.68
C GLY A 139 67.29 37.54 1.97
N THR A 140 67.05 38.62 2.72
CA THR A 140 67.59 39.96 2.44
C THR A 140 67.12 40.95 3.52
N ALA A 141 68.03 41.84 3.91
CA ALA A 141 67.97 42.65 5.12
C ALA A 141 66.80 43.66 5.17
N SER A 142 66.21 43.80 6.37
CA SER A 142 65.23 44.82 6.73
C SER A 142 65.83 46.23 6.81
N PRO A 143 65.09 47.29 6.45
CA PRO A 143 65.13 48.57 7.14
C PRO A 143 64.08 48.63 8.27
N PRO A 144 64.32 49.40 9.36
CA PRO A 144 63.41 49.48 10.49
C PRO A 144 62.43 50.64 10.29
N ALA A 145 61.15 50.35 10.06
CA ALA A 145 60.01 51.21 10.43
C ALA A 145 58.71 50.66 9.82
N ALA A 146 57.88 50.06 10.66
CA ALA A 146 56.42 50.23 10.71
C ALA A 146 55.83 48.98 11.38
N SER A 147 55.77 49.04 12.71
CA SER A 147 54.80 48.27 13.47
C SER A 147 53.40 48.74 13.04
N ALA A 148 52.83 48.07 12.04
CA ALA A 148 51.44 48.23 11.61
C ALA A 148 50.92 46.94 10.94
N GLU A 149 51.14 45.78 11.54
CA GLU A 149 50.36 44.57 11.24
C GLU A 149 49.14 44.46 12.18
N ALA A 150 48.46 45.60 12.35
CA ALA A 150 47.09 45.65 12.82
C ALA A 150 46.21 45.97 11.60
N GLY A 151 45.50 44.97 11.08
CA GLY A 151 44.29 45.18 10.28
C GLY A 151 44.48 45.60 8.82
N ARG A 152 45.19 44.81 7.98
CA ARG A 152 44.90 44.86 6.54
C ARG A 152 43.57 44.13 6.31
N ALA A 153 42.53 44.86 5.92
CA ALA A 153 41.26 44.27 5.51
C ALA A 153 41.50 43.38 4.28
N CYS A 154 41.03 42.14 4.29
CA CYS A 154 41.09 41.29 3.10
C CYS A 154 40.30 41.93 1.96
N THR A 155 40.82 41.80 0.76
CA THR A 155 40.05 42.11 -0.44
C THR A 155 39.13 40.96 -0.80
N GLU A 156 38.07 41.22 -1.57
CA GLU A 156 37.19 40.15 -2.02
C GLU A 156 37.94 39.07 -2.83
N ALA A 157 38.95 39.46 -3.61
CA ALA A 157 39.76 38.55 -4.41
C ALA A 157 40.61 37.57 -3.56
N GLU A 158 40.91 37.94 -2.31
CA GLU A 158 41.66 37.11 -1.37
C GLU A 158 40.74 36.17 -0.57
N ALA A 159 39.43 36.42 -0.57
CA ALA A 159 38.48 35.58 0.15
C ALA A 159 38.12 34.31 -0.62
N SER A 160 38.06 33.19 0.11
CA SER A 160 37.60 31.92 -0.44
C SER A 160 36.07 31.89 -0.52
N PRO A 161 35.48 31.72 -1.72
CA PRO A 161 34.04 31.56 -1.85
C PRO A 161 33.60 30.19 -1.32
N VAL A 162 32.42 30.14 -0.71
CA VAL A 162 31.76 28.91 -0.25
C VAL A 162 30.48 28.71 -1.05
N THR A 163 30.24 27.49 -1.50
CA THR A 163 29.04 27.12 -2.26
C THR A 163 28.07 26.35 -1.37
N LEU A 164 26.87 26.87 -1.19
CA LEU A 164 25.76 26.21 -0.50
C LEU A 164 24.91 25.50 -1.56
N CYS A 165 24.78 24.17 -1.50
CA CYS A 165 23.98 23.40 -2.45
C CYS A 165 22.85 22.66 -1.73
N ALA A 166 21.60 22.90 -2.17
CA ALA A 166 20.43 22.14 -1.74
C ALA A 166 20.05 21.12 -2.82
N THR A 167 19.66 19.92 -2.39
CA THR A 167 19.17 18.87 -3.28
C THR A 167 17.65 18.82 -3.21
N ILE A 168 16.98 18.91 -4.36
CA ILE A 168 15.52 18.83 -4.51
C ILE A 168 15.17 17.70 -5.51
N PRO A 169 13.92 17.21 -5.53
CA PRO A 169 13.50 16.22 -6.53
C PRO A 169 13.65 16.77 -7.96
N GLY A 170 14.03 15.92 -8.92
CA GLY A 170 14.34 16.34 -10.29
C GLY A 170 13.14 16.87 -11.09
N SER A 171 11.91 16.51 -10.71
CA SER A 171 10.68 17.05 -11.28
C SER A 171 10.21 18.36 -10.61
N ALA A 172 10.86 18.76 -9.52
CA ALA A 172 10.45 19.92 -8.76
C ALA A 172 10.80 21.22 -9.48
N LYS A 173 9.99 22.26 -9.27
CA LYS A 173 10.28 23.63 -9.70
C LYS A 173 10.65 24.47 -8.48
N VAL A 174 11.79 25.14 -8.53
CA VAL A 174 12.19 26.10 -7.50
C VAL A 174 11.20 27.27 -7.50
N THR A 175 10.58 27.53 -6.36
CA THR A 175 9.62 28.62 -6.19
C THR A 175 10.26 29.85 -5.55
N GLU A 176 11.13 29.65 -4.55
CA GLU A 176 11.83 30.73 -3.87
C GLU A 176 13.20 30.26 -3.36
N VAL A 177 14.20 31.14 -3.46
CA VAL A 177 15.50 30.98 -2.80
C VAL A 177 15.69 32.15 -1.85
N GLN A 178 15.73 31.87 -0.55
CA GLN A 178 15.95 32.87 0.49
C GLN A 178 17.36 32.72 1.05
N LEU A 179 18.09 33.84 1.10
CA LEU A 179 19.48 33.89 1.54
C LEU A 179 19.59 34.67 2.83
N PHE A 180 20.39 34.18 3.75
CA PHE A 180 20.59 34.81 5.04
C PHE A 180 22.05 34.73 5.47
N SER A 181 22.52 35.79 6.14
CA SER A 181 23.87 35.84 6.69
C SER A 181 23.88 36.69 7.94
N ARG A 182 24.39 36.14 9.04
CA ARG A 182 24.59 36.84 10.32
C ARG A 182 25.98 36.55 10.87
N LEU A 183 26.41 37.30 11.88
CA LEU A 183 27.62 36.95 12.64
C LEU A 183 27.45 35.57 13.29
N ALA A 184 28.52 34.79 13.33
CA ALA A 184 28.46 33.40 13.82
C ALA A 184 27.96 33.31 15.27
N ASP A 185 28.35 34.28 16.11
CA ASP A 185 28.02 34.34 17.53
C ASP A 185 26.71 35.10 17.82
N SER A 186 25.95 35.47 16.78
CA SER A 186 24.70 36.22 16.94
C SER A 186 23.49 35.30 17.06
N ASP A 187 22.69 35.53 18.10
CA ASP A 187 21.39 34.87 18.31
C ASP A 187 20.22 35.56 17.59
N ALA A 188 20.48 36.65 16.84
CA ALA A 188 19.45 37.38 16.13
C ALA A 188 18.67 36.48 15.16
N PRO A 189 17.33 36.61 15.05
CA PRO A 189 16.54 35.75 14.20
C PRO A 189 16.97 35.85 12.74
N TRP A 190 16.94 34.71 12.03
CA TRP A 190 17.35 34.65 10.62
C TRP A 190 16.55 35.60 9.73
N SER A 191 15.25 35.77 10.01
CA SER A 191 14.36 36.68 9.26
C SER A 191 14.84 38.14 9.25
N ALA A 192 15.54 38.58 10.30
CA ALA A 192 16.11 39.93 10.38
C ALA A 192 17.42 40.09 9.60
N ASN A 193 18.03 38.99 9.16
CA ASN A 193 19.35 38.95 8.51
C ASN A 193 19.26 38.41 7.07
N ARG A 194 18.15 38.73 6.38
CA ARG A 194 17.93 38.36 4.98
C ARG A 194 18.84 39.17 4.06
N PHE A 195 19.46 38.51 3.10
CA PHE A 195 20.29 39.10 2.06
C PHE A 195 19.57 39.09 0.73
N VAL A 196 19.76 40.17 -0.05
CA VAL A 196 19.35 40.21 -1.46
C VAL A 196 20.51 39.68 -2.32
N PRO A 197 20.26 38.78 -3.29
CA PRO A 197 21.31 38.30 -4.20
C PRO A 197 22.06 39.46 -4.86
N GLY A 198 23.39 39.39 -4.92
CA GLY A 198 24.25 40.44 -5.48
C GLY A 198 24.47 41.65 -4.57
N GLN A 199 23.72 41.80 -3.48
CA GLN A 199 23.94 42.87 -2.51
C GLN A 199 25.14 42.56 -1.62
N GLU A 200 26.02 43.56 -1.49
CA GLU A 200 27.09 43.55 -0.49
C GLU A 200 26.58 44.10 0.83
N SER A 201 26.90 43.41 1.93
CA SER A 201 26.66 43.90 3.28
C SER A 201 27.65 43.27 4.26
N GLY A 202 28.27 44.09 5.09
CA GLY A 202 29.22 43.65 6.12
C GLY A 202 30.40 42.86 5.55
N GLN A 203 30.99 43.32 4.44
CA GLN A 203 32.12 42.67 3.75
C GLN A 203 31.83 41.21 3.35
N ALA A 204 30.58 40.97 2.97
CA ALA A 204 30.12 39.71 2.44
C ALA A 204 29.09 39.95 1.33
N ARG A 205 29.00 39.01 0.40
CA ARG A 205 27.93 38.99 -0.60
C ARG A 205 27.57 37.57 -1.02
N PHE A 206 26.32 37.41 -1.39
CA PHE A 206 25.90 36.27 -2.20
C PHE A 206 26.00 36.62 -3.69
N ALA A 207 26.32 35.64 -4.52
CA ALA A 207 26.26 35.80 -5.97
C ALA A 207 24.86 36.26 -6.42
N GLU A 208 24.81 37.02 -7.51
CA GLU A 208 23.56 37.59 -8.04
C GLU A 208 22.57 36.51 -8.50
N LYS A 209 23.09 35.38 -9.00
CA LYS A 209 22.30 34.25 -9.49
C LYS A 209 22.75 32.97 -8.80
N TYR A 210 21.78 32.12 -8.52
CA TYR A 210 22.02 30.73 -8.14
C TYR A 210 22.20 29.90 -9.42
N SER A 211 22.94 28.79 -9.31
CA SER A 211 23.06 27.80 -10.37
C SER A 211 22.14 26.61 -10.09
N GLN A 212 21.62 26.02 -11.15
CA GLN A 212 20.85 24.78 -11.10
C GLN A 212 21.58 23.74 -11.94
N SER A 213 21.83 22.58 -11.35
CA SER A 213 22.41 21.44 -12.05
C SER A 213 21.59 20.19 -11.76
N THR A 214 21.55 19.28 -12.73
CA THR A 214 20.96 17.96 -12.57
C THR A 214 22.12 16.96 -12.57
N PRO A 215 22.77 16.70 -11.42
CA PRO A 215 23.73 15.61 -11.35
C PRO A 215 23.01 14.32 -11.73
N GLU A 216 23.72 13.39 -12.41
CA GLU A 216 23.12 12.14 -12.92
C GLU A 216 22.24 11.46 -11.86
N GLY A 217 20.93 11.40 -12.12
CA GLY A 217 19.94 10.90 -11.17
C GLY A 217 18.57 11.58 -11.27
N ALA A 218 17.66 11.21 -10.36
CA ALA A 218 16.31 11.77 -10.24
C ALA A 218 16.23 13.02 -9.34
N THR A 219 17.35 13.73 -9.16
CA THR A 219 17.48 14.89 -8.26
C THR A 219 18.08 16.09 -9.00
N GLN A 220 17.75 17.27 -8.50
CA GLN A 220 18.28 18.54 -8.97
C GLN A 220 19.01 19.22 -7.80
N GLN A 221 20.12 19.87 -8.10
CA GLN A 221 20.89 20.68 -7.16
C GLN A 221 20.71 22.16 -7.47
N VAL A 222 20.45 22.94 -6.41
CA VAL A 222 20.36 24.39 -6.44
C VAL A 222 21.51 24.92 -5.59
N CYS A 223 22.46 25.59 -6.22
CA CYS A 223 23.68 26.06 -5.57
C CYS A 223 23.77 27.58 -5.56
N GLN A 224 24.15 28.14 -4.42
CA GLN A 224 24.38 29.57 -4.23
C GLN A 224 25.79 29.79 -3.70
N VAL A 225 26.52 30.69 -4.35
CA VAL A 225 27.87 31.09 -3.91
C VAL A 225 27.77 32.25 -2.93
N PHE A 226 28.58 32.18 -1.88
CA PHE A 226 28.74 33.22 -0.87
C PHE A 226 30.23 33.52 -0.67
N THR A 227 30.59 34.79 -0.65
CA THR A 227 31.96 35.25 -0.42
C THR A 227 31.97 36.18 0.78
N HIS A 228 32.96 36.02 1.66
CA HIS A 228 33.11 36.81 2.88
C HIS A 228 34.59 37.16 3.10
N TRP A 229 34.89 38.45 3.18
CA TRP A 229 36.25 38.99 3.29
C TRP A 229 36.45 39.85 4.54
N SER A 230 35.55 39.80 5.54
CA SER A 230 35.84 40.46 6.82
C SER A 230 36.90 39.68 7.59
N ALA A 231 37.92 40.39 8.07
CA ALA A 231 38.97 39.81 8.92
C ALA A 231 38.57 39.75 10.40
N GLU A 232 37.46 40.37 10.78
CA GLU A 232 37.11 40.59 12.19
C GLU A 232 36.27 39.44 12.78
N HIS A 233 35.27 38.97 12.05
CA HIS A 233 34.26 38.05 12.60
C HIS A 233 33.95 36.91 11.63
N ALA A 234 33.68 35.71 12.15
CA ALA A 234 33.09 34.65 11.36
C ALA A 234 31.60 34.93 11.09
N ARG A 235 31.07 34.39 9.98
CA ARG A 235 29.66 34.53 9.61
C ARG A 235 29.00 33.17 9.47
N SER A 236 27.78 33.06 9.99
CA SER A 236 26.90 31.93 9.68
C SER A 236 25.99 32.31 8.52
N VAL A 237 25.98 31.48 7.49
CA VAL A 237 25.16 31.63 6.29
C VAL A 237 24.14 30.53 6.19
N ARG A 238 22.97 30.87 5.65
CA ARG A 238 21.87 29.95 5.45
C ARG A 238 21.17 30.24 4.12
N MET A 239 20.91 29.18 3.37
CA MET A 239 20.08 29.19 2.17
C MET A 239 18.84 28.34 2.46
N LEU A 240 17.67 28.86 2.11
CA LEU A 240 16.40 28.13 2.13
C LEU A 240 15.86 28.06 0.70
N VAL A 241 15.66 26.85 0.17
CA VAL A 241 15.13 26.60 -1.16
C VAL A 241 13.74 26.00 -1.04
N ARG A 242 12.71 26.76 -1.44
CA ARG A 242 11.34 26.26 -1.55
C ARG A 242 11.09 25.77 -2.97
N TYR A 243 10.30 24.70 -3.09
CA TYR A 243 9.98 24.09 -4.37
C TYR A 243 8.56 23.54 -4.41
N SER A 244 8.03 23.34 -5.61
CA SER A 244 6.75 22.69 -5.86
C SER A 244 6.94 21.47 -6.76
N LEU A 245 6.17 20.40 -6.50
CA LEU A 245 6.10 19.19 -7.32
C LEU A 245 4.93 19.23 -8.29
#